data_AF-A0A1H8MXH1-F1
#
_entry.id   AF-A0A1H8MXH1-F1
#
_cell.length_a   1.000
_cell.length_b   1.000
_cell.length_c   1.000
_cell.angle_alpha   90.00
_cell.angle_beta   90.00
_cell.angle_gamma   90.00
#
_symmetry.space_group_name_H-M   'P 1'
#
loop_
_entity.id
_entity.type
_entity.pdbx_description
1 polymer ?
#
loop_
_entity_poly.entity_id
_entity_poly.type
_entity_poly.pdbx_seq_one_letter_code
_entity_poly.pdbx_strand_id
1 'polypeptide(L)' 'MKRKSILETYFTQEQIDAAIARAPDRVDDPDSPYDPNDEAAVKAYWSKAKITLPGEHPFQKTPKKTGT' A
#
# COMPACT_ATOMS: atom_id res chain seq x y z
N MET A 1 6.93 8.35 -35.53
CA MET A 1 6.79 7.33 -34.46
C MET A 1 5.34 7.32 -33.99
N LYS A 2 4.56 6.28 -34.29
CA LYS A 2 3.14 6.21 -33.89
C LYS A 2 3.07 5.84 -32.40
N ARG A 3 2.39 6.65 -31.58
CA ARG A 3 2.14 6.33 -30.17
C ARG A 3 1.01 5.29 -30.10
N LYS A 4 1.26 4.15 -29.45
CA LYS A 4 0.25 3.13 -29.18
C LYS A 4 -0.81 3.68 -28.21
N SER A 5 -2.04 3.19 -28.31
CA SER A 5 -3.12 3.66 -27.44
C SER A 5 -2.88 3.17 -26.02
N ILE A 6 -3.21 3.99 -25.01
CA ILE A 6 -3.11 3.57 -23.61
C ILE A 6 -3.99 2.35 -23.31
N LEU A 7 -5.07 2.15 -24.09
CA LEU A 7 -6.01 1.05 -23.96
C LEU A 7 -5.44 -0.30 -24.43
N GLU A 8 -4.43 -0.27 -25.28
CA GLU A 8 -3.70 -1.46 -25.75
C GLU A 8 -2.87 -2.12 -24.63
N THR A 9 -2.74 -1.44 -23.49
CA THR A 9 -1.89 -1.84 -22.35
C THR A 9 -2.69 -2.43 -21.18
N TYR A 10 -4.03 -2.44 -21.24
CA TYR A 10 -4.87 -2.95 -20.14
C TYR A 10 -5.36 -4.38 -20.38
N PHE A 11 -5.55 -5.11 -19.29
CA PHE A 11 -6.15 -6.44 -19.31
C PHE A 11 -7.62 -6.39 -19.74
N THR A 12 -8.08 -7.40 -20.47
CA THR A 12 -9.51 -7.57 -20.75
C THR A 12 -10.26 -7.96 -19.47
N GLN A 13 -11.58 -7.76 -19.45
CA GLN A 13 -12.40 -8.18 -18.32
C GLN A 13 -12.27 -9.69 -18.05
N GLU A 14 -12.28 -10.50 -19.10
CA GLU A 14 -12.08 -11.96 -18.99
C GLU A 14 -10.73 -12.32 -18.35
N GLN A 15 -9.67 -11.60 -18.67
CA GLN A 15 -8.35 -11.81 -18.07
C GLN A 15 -8.34 -11.44 -16.57
N ILE A 16 -9.05 -10.38 -16.20
CA ILE A 16 -9.21 -9.95 -14.80
C ILE A 16 -10.01 -11.00 -14.03
N ASP A 17 -11.15 -11.44 -14.56
CA ASP A 17 -12.03 -12.42 -13.91
C ASP A 17 -11.31 -13.76 -13.72
N ALA A 18 -10.56 -14.22 -14.73
CA ALA A 18 -9.75 -15.43 -14.64
C ALA A 18 -8.62 -15.30 -13.60
N ALA A 19 -8.01 -14.13 -13.47
CA ALA A 19 -6.97 -13.88 -12.47
C ALA A 19 -7.55 -13.90 -11.04
N ILE A 20 -8.72 -13.29 -10.83
CA ILE A 20 -9.41 -13.29 -9.54
C ILE A 20 -9.83 -14.72 -9.17
N ALA A 21 -10.43 -15.47 -10.10
CA ALA A 21 -10.86 -16.85 -9.86
C ALA A 21 -9.70 -17.81 -9.56
N ARG A 22 -8.48 -17.50 -10.05
CA ARG A 22 -7.27 -18.28 -9.81
C ARG A 22 -6.54 -17.87 -8.52
N ALA A 23 -6.82 -16.68 -7.99
CA ALA A 23 -6.14 -16.19 -6.79
C ALA A 23 -6.42 -17.13 -5.61
N PRO A 24 -5.42 -17.47 -4.79
CA PRO A 24 -5.64 -18.24 -3.59
C PRO A 24 -6.43 -17.41 -2.57
N ASP A 25 -7.23 -18.07 -1.73
CA ASP A 25 -8.00 -17.41 -0.66
C ASP A 25 -7.09 -16.67 0.34
N ARG A 26 -5.88 -17.20 0.58
CA ARG A 26 -4.86 -16.62 1.45
C ARG A 26 -3.48 -16.80 0.84
N VAL A 27 -2.68 -15.75 0.93
CA VAL A 27 -1.24 -15.77 0.59
C VAL A 27 -0.47 -15.78 1.91
N ASP A 28 0.39 -16.78 2.08
CA ASP A 28 1.37 -16.80 3.17
C ASP A 28 2.62 -16.05 2.70
N ASP A 29 2.91 -14.92 3.35
CA ASP A 29 4.09 -14.10 3.06
C ASP A 29 5.05 -14.19 4.26
N PRO A 30 6.14 -14.96 4.17
CA PRO A 30 7.08 -15.16 5.27
C PRO A 30 7.89 -13.90 5.61
N ASP A 31 7.96 -12.93 4.69
CA ASP A 31 8.63 -11.65 4.94
C ASP A 31 7.71 -10.64 5.65
N SER A 32 6.39 -10.91 5.68
CA SER A 32 5.44 -10.07 6.39
C SER A 32 5.57 -10.28 7.91
N PRO A 33 5.78 -9.21 8.70
CA PRO A 33 6.00 -9.35 10.15
C PRO A 33 4.74 -9.74 10.95
N TYR A 34 3.56 -9.74 10.31
CA TYR A 34 2.29 -10.21 10.86
C TYR A 34 1.30 -10.52 9.73
N ASP A 35 0.25 -11.29 10.00
CA ASP A 35 -0.87 -11.48 9.06
C ASP A 35 -1.86 -10.31 9.18
N PRO A 36 -2.08 -9.51 8.11
CA PRO A 36 -3.03 -8.41 8.15
C PRO A 36 -4.50 -8.85 8.25
N ASN A 37 -4.80 -10.14 7.97
CA ASN A 37 -6.14 -10.70 8.11
C ASN A 37 -6.41 -11.27 9.52
N ASP A 38 -5.42 -11.32 10.39
CA ASP A 38 -5.56 -11.70 11.80
C ASP A 38 -5.63 -10.45 12.69
N GLU A 39 -6.82 -10.16 13.21
CA GLU A 39 -7.07 -9.01 14.08
C GLU A 39 -6.15 -8.97 15.31
N ALA A 40 -5.84 -10.13 15.90
CA ALA A 40 -4.97 -10.19 17.07
C ALA A 40 -3.52 -9.89 16.71
N ALA A 41 -3.04 -10.39 15.56
CA ALA A 41 -1.71 -10.11 15.05
C ALA A 41 -1.52 -8.63 14.70
N VAL A 42 -2.52 -8.03 14.03
CA VAL A 42 -2.58 -6.58 13.73
C VAL A 42 -2.47 -5.78 15.03
N LYS A 43 -3.32 -6.08 16.03
CA LYS A 43 -3.31 -5.37 17.31
C LYS A 43 -1.98 -5.50 18.03
N ALA A 44 -1.40 -6.70 18.08
CA ALA A 44 -0.13 -6.95 18.73
C ALA A 44 1.02 -6.18 18.07
N TYR A 45 1.09 -6.19 16.73
CA TYR A 45 2.12 -5.47 15.99
C TYR A 45 2.00 -3.96 16.16
N TRP A 46 0.80 -3.40 15.92
CA TRP A 46 0.57 -1.96 15.96
C TRP A 46 0.54 -1.36 17.37
N SER A 47 0.35 -2.17 18.42
CA SER A 47 0.47 -1.69 19.82
C SER A 47 1.85 -1.09 20.15
N LYS A 48 2.88 -1.45 19.39
CA LYS A 48 4.26 -0.97 19.54
C LYS A 48 4.59 0.20 18.61
N ALA A 49 3.65 0.63 17.78
CA ALA A 49 3.89 1.69 16.80
C ALA A 49 4.14 3.03 17.49
N LYS A 50 5.15 3.75 17.02
CA LYS A 50 5.39 5.14 17.43
C LYS A 50 4.68 6.07 16.45
N ILE A 51 3.68 6.80 16.95
CA ILE A 51 3.04 7.86 16.19
C ILE A 51 3.97 9.07 16.18
N THR A 52 4.25 9.63 15.00
CA THR A 52 5.02 10.87 14.85
C THR A 52 4.10 12.00 14.43
N LEU A 53 4.05 13.07 15.22
CA LEU A 53 3.25 14.26 14.94
C LEU A 53 3.98 15.23 14.00
N PRO A 54 3.26 16.23 13.42
CA PRO A 54 3.90 17.29 12.66
C PRO A 54 5.04 17.99 13.44
N GLY A 55 6.26 17.91 12.91
CA GLY A 55 7.47 18.48 13.50
C GLY A 55 8.33 17.47 14.26
N GLU A 56 7.82 16.27 14.54
CA GLU A 56 8.57 15.20 15.22
C GLU A 56 9.30 14.26 14.26
N HIS A 57 8.92 14.29 12.97
CA HIS A 57 9.61 13.51 11.96
C HIS A 57 10.92 14.21 11.56
N PRO A 58 12.08 13.52 11.56
CA PRO A 58 13.40 14.14 11.41
C PRO A 58 13.60 14.88 10.07
N PHE A 59 12.82 14.53 9.05
CA PHE A 59 12.85 15.17 7.73
C PHE A 59 11.73 16.18 7.49
N GLN A 60 10.90 16.48 8.50
CA GLN A 60 9.83 17.43 8.34
C GLN A 60 10.38 18.85 8.37
N LYS A 61 10.45 19.47 7.19
CA LYS A 61 10.78 20.88 7.06
C LYS A 61 9.61 21.71 7.62
N THR A 62 9.89 22.54 8.62
CA THR A 62 8.93 23.56 9.05
C THR A 62 8.61 24.48 7.86
N PRO A 63 7.34 24.68 7.49
CA PRO A 63 6.99 25.64 6.45
C PRO A 63 7.50 27.02 6.86
N LYS A 64 8.31 27.66 5.99
CA LYS A 64 8.74 29.05 6.21
C LYS A 64 7.49 29.92 6.19
N LYS A 65 7.24 30.65 7.28
CA LYS A 65 6.28 31.77 7.26
C LYS A 65 6.81 32.80 6.26
N THR A 66 6.17 32.92 5.11
CA THR A 66 6.33 34.09 4.24
C THR A 66 5.60 35.24 4.93
N GLY A 67 6.35 36.13 5.55
CA GLY A 67 5.80 37.34 6.17
C GLY A 67 5.18 38.26 5.12
N THR A 68 4.01 38.79 5.44
CA THR A 68 3.27 39.85 4.73
C THR A 68 3.93 41.20 4.94
#